data_AF-A0A9X1GJI8-F1
#
_entry.id   AF-A0A9X1GJI8-F1
#
_cell.length_a   1.000
_cell.length_b   1.000
_cell.length_c   1.000
_cell.angle_alpha   90.00
_cell.angle_beta   90.00
_cell.angle_gamma   90.00
#
_symmetry.space_group_name_H-M   'P 1'
#
loop_
_entity.id
_entity.type
_entity.pdbx_description
1 polymer ?
#
loop_
_entity_poly.entity_id
_entity_poly.type
_entity_poly.pdbx_seq_one_letter_code
_entity_poly.pdbx_strand_id
1 'polypeptide(L)'
;MKVRGIKRGQNIEILETLNNIPDGTEIIIDLGFIENKITKRQQALTEAEKLAKLNKLFGAWKNQPELTEIFAEIDQERHTYQGRIIDSIDNQDNG
;
A
#
# COMPACT_ATOMS: atom_id res chain seq x y z
N MET A 1 14.12 35.31 10.37
CA MET A 1 15.30 34.44 10.53
C MET A 1 14.83 32.99 10.62
N LYS A 2 15.49 32.03 9.97
CA LYS A 2 15.14 30.60 10.09
C LYS A 2 16.32 29.87 10.73
N VAL A 3 16.10 29.30 11.90
CA VAL A 3 17.10 28.52 12.64
C VAL A 3 16.66 27.07 12.72
N ARG A 4 17.62 26.14 12.75
CA ARG A 4 17.32 24.71 12.87
C ARG A 4 17.43 24.27 14.32
N GLY A 5 16.44 23.50 14.76
CA GLY A 5 16.45 22.84 16.07
C GLY A 5 16.17 21.35 15.99
N ILE A 6 16.51 20.64 17.06
CA ILE A 6 16.21 19.21 17.24
C ILE A 6 15.38 19.05 18.51
N LYS A 7 14.25 18.34 18.39
CA LYS A 7 13.46 17.95 19.57
C LYS A 7 14.20 16.86 20.35
N ARG A 8 14.48 17.12 21.63
CA ARG A 8 15.00 16.13 22.59
C ARG A 8 14.09 16.06 23.81
N GLY A 9 13.44 14.92 24.02
CA GLY A 9 12.45 14.78 25.11
C GLY A 9 11.31 15.79 24.93
N GLN A 10 11.13 16.67 25.91
CA GLN A 10 10.13 17.75 25.89
C GLN A 10 10.69 19.10 25.41
N ASN A 11 12.00 19.18 25.11
CA ASN A 11 12.68 20.43 24.75
C ASN A 11 13.04 20.47 23.27
N ILE A 12 13.21 21.68 22.72
CA ILE A 12 13.81 21.93 21.40
C ILE A 12 15.19 22.56 21.62
N GLU A 13 16.24 21.91 21.13
CA GLU A 13 17.61 22.44 21.15
C GLU A 13 17.88 23.15 19.82
N ILE A 14 18.29 24.42 19.88
CA ILE A 14 18.69 25.19 18.71
C ILE A 14 20.18 24.92 18.45
N LEU A 15 20.53 24.54 17.22
CA LEU A 15 21.89 24.11 16.87
C LEU A 15 22.86 25.28 16.58
N GLU A 16 22.35 26.50 16.57
CA GLU A 16 23.06 27.71 16.16
C GLU A 16 23.05 28.70 17.33
N THR A 17 24.17 29.41 17.54
CA THR A 17 24.26 30.41 18.61
C THR A 17 23.47 31.67 18.22
N LEU A 18 22.50 32.05 19.06
CA LEU A 18 21.62 33.20 18.82
C LEU A 18 22.23 34.52 19.32
N ASN A 19 23.42 34.88 18.82
CA ASN A 19 24.19 36.03 19.33
C ASN A 19 23.53 37.40 19.13
N ASN A 20 22.53 37.50 18.24
CA ASN A 20 21.89 38.77 17.87
C ASN A 20 20.50 38.96 18.49
N ILE A 21 20.10 38.12 19.44
CA ILE A 21 18.81 38.24 20.13
C ILE A 21 19.07 38.68 21.58
N PRO A 22 18.62 39.89 21.98
CA PRO A 22 18.73 40.35 23.36
C PRO A 22 17.94 39.48 24.34
N ASP A 23 18.40 39.42 25.59
CA ASP A 23 17.69 38.75 26.67
C ASP A 23 16.27 39.32 26.84
N GLY A 24 15.29 38.42 27.06
CA GLY A 24 13.88 38.79 27.23
C GLY A 24 13.10 39.02 25.92
N THR A 25 13.73 38.83 24.75
CA THR A 25 13.03 38.91 23.46
C THR A 25 12.09 37.73 23.27
N GLU A 26 10.82 38.01 22.96
CA GLU A 26 9.84 36.98 22.58
C GLU A 26 10.16 36.43 21.19
N ILE A 27 10.22 35.10 21.07
CA ILE A 27 10.55 34.40 19.81
C ILE A 27 9.35 33.54 19.41
N ILE A 28 8.81 33.79 18.22
CA ILE A 28 7.80 32.94 17.60
C ILE A 28 8.51 31.85 16.79
N ILE A 29 8.20 30.58 17.07
CA ILE A 29 8.83 29.42 16.43
C ILE A 29 7.84 28.76 15.48
N ASP A 30 8.08 28.86 14.18
CA ASP A 30 7.39 28.07 13.17
C ASP A 30 8.04 26.69 13.02
N LEU A 31 7.30 25.64 13.35
CA LEU A 31 7.77 24.26 13.29
C LEU A 31 7.49 23.66 11.91
N GLY A 32 8.54 23.47 11.11
CA GLY A 32 8.51 22.68 9.89
C GLY A 32 9.06 21.27 10.15
N PHE A 33 8.23 20.23 10.00
CA PHE A 33 8.69 18.85 10.12
C PHE A 33 9.41 18.42 8.84
N ILE A 34 10.67 18.01 8.96
CA ILE A 34 11.39 17.35 7.87
C ILE A 34 11.05 15.86 7.96
N GLU A 35 9.99 15.44 7.27
CA GLU A 35 9.48 14.05 7.27
C GLU A 35 10.50 13.04 6.70
N ASN A 36 11.54 13.52 6.02
CA ASN A 36 12.45 12.69 5.24
C ASN A 36 13.51 11.92 6.05
N LYS A 37 13.53 12.02 7.40
CA LYS A 37 14.61 11.39 8.21
C LYS A 37 14.18 10.26 9.14
N ILE A 38 12.91 9.88 9.15
CA ILE A 38 12.46 8.65 9.79
C ILE A 38 11.52 7.92 8.85
N THR A 39 12.03 7.51 7.68
CA THR A 39 11.63 6.18 7.22
C THR A 39 12.23 5.24 8.24
N LYS A 40 11.47 4.95 9.30
CA LYS A 40 11.69 3.76 10.13
C LYS A 40 12.02 2.68 9.11
N ARG A 41 13.29 2.22 9.03
CA ARG A 41 13.70 1.20 8.06
C ARG A 41 12.56 0.21 8.10
N GLN A 42 11.80 0.12 7.02
CA GLN A 42 10.63 -0.72 6.98
C GLN A 42 11.25 -2.09 7.16
N GLN A 43 11.22 -2.58 8.40
CA GLN A 43 11.99 -3.74 8.81
C GLN A 43 11.55 -4.81 7.84
N ALA A 44 12.49 -5.28 7.01
CA ALA A 44 12.14 -6.03 5.84
C ALA A 44 11.32 -7.22 6.32
N LEU A 45 10.01 -7.17 6.04
CA LEU A 45 9.09 -8.19 6.52
C LEU A 45 9.62 -9.52 6.01
N THR A 46 9.69 -10.51 6.90
CA THR A 46 9.94 -11.88 6.49
C THR A 46 8.86 -12.32 5.50
N GLU A 47 9.14 -13.33 4.69
CA GLU A 47 8.17 -13.84 3.72
C GLU A 47 6.85 -14.25 4.39
N ALA A 48 6.92 -14.83 5.59
CA ALA A 48 5.77 -15.19 6.41
C ALA A 48 4.94 -13.96 6.83
N GLU A 49 5.59 -12.87 7.26
CA GLU A 49 4.90 -11.64 7.66
C GLU A 49 4.28 -10.91 6.45
N LYS A 50 4.96 -10.93 5.29
CA LYS A 50 4.40 -10.43 4.03
C LYS A 50 3.14 -11.21 3.66
N LEU A 51 3.22 -12.54 3.69
CA LEU A 51 2.11 -13.42 3.37
C LEU A 51 0.92 -13.22 4.34
N ALA A 52 1.19 -13.11 5.64
CA ALA A 52 0.14 -12.85 6.63
C ALA A 52 -0.56 -11.50 6.41
N LYS A 53 0.20 -10.46 6.06
CA LYS A 53 -0.36 -9.14 5.73
C LYS A 53 -1.21 -9.18 4.46
N LEU A 54 -0.77 -9.89 3.43
CA LEU A 54 -1.54 -10.10 2.20
C LEU A 54 -2.84 -10.87 2.49
N ASN A 55 -2.77 -11.97 3.24
CA ASN A 55 -3.94 -12.75 3.62
C ASN A 55 -4.95 -11.93 4.46
N LYS A 56 -4.47 -11.01 5.30
CA LYS A 56 -5.34 -10.10 6.05
C LYS A 56 -6.02 -9.07 5.16
N LEU A 57 -5.33 -8.54 4.14
CA LEU A 57 -5.83 -7.51 3.24
C LEU A 57 -6.81 -8.06 2.19
N PHE A 58 -6.45 -9.19 1.59
CA PHE A 58 -7.21 -9.79 0.49
C PHE A 58 -8.18 -10.88 0.96
N GLY A 59 -8.24 -11.15 2.27
CA GLY A 59 -8.95 -12.30 2.84
C GLY A 59 -8.20 -13.61 2.57
N ALA A 60 -8.40 -14.62 3.41
CA ALA A 60 -7.92 -15.96 3.12
C ALA A 60 -8.97 -16.65 2.23
N TRP A 61 -8.72 -16.69 0.92
CA TRP A 61 -9.55 -17.42 -0.05
C TRP A 61 -9.48 -18.94 0.18
N LYS A 62 -8.56 -19.39 1.03
CA LYS A 62 -8.35 -20.79 1.37
C LYS A 62 -9.44 -21.26 2.34
N ASN A 63 -10.16 -22.31 1.95
CA ASN A 63 -11.20 -23.00 2.74
C ASN A 63 -12.52 -22.22 2.90
N GLN A 64 -12.89 -21.39 1.92
CA GLN A 64 -14.25 -20.82 1.87
C GLN A 64 -15.18 -21.81 1.12
N PRO A 65 -16.15 -22.44 1.81
CA PRO A 65 -17.05 -23.42 1.19
C PRO A 65 -17.84 -22.83 0.02
N GLU A 66 -18.29 -21.58 0.16
CA GLU A 66 -19.01 -20.84 -0.89
C GLU A 66 -18.18 -20.70 -2.18
N LEU A 67 -16.88 -20.41 -2.07
CA LEU A 67 -16.00 -20.36 -3.24
C LEU A 67 -15.83 -21.74 -3.87
N THR A 68 -15.79 -22.79 -3.06
CA THR A 68 -15.64 -24.17 -3.55
C THR A 68 -16.85 -24.58 -4.39
N GLU A 69 -18.05 -24.23 -3.93
CA GLU A 69 -19.30 -24.47 -4.64
C GLU A 69 -19.37 -23.68 -5.95
N ILE A 70 -19.04 -22.38 -5.94
CA ILE A 70 -19.00 -21.53 -7.15
C ILE A 70 -18.03 -22.09 -8.19
N PHE A 71 -16.82 -22.50 -7.78
CA PHE A 71 -15.86 -23.05 -8.74
C PHE A 71 -16.30 -24.41 -9.30
N ALA A 72 -16.98 -25.25 -8.50
CA ALA A 72 -17.53 -26.51 -8.98
C ALA A 72 -18.67 -26.29 -10.00
N GLU A 73 -19.54 -25.30 -9.76
CA GLU A 73 -20.59 -24.91 -10.70
C GLU A 73 -20.01 -24.40 -12.03
N ILE A 74 -19.03 -23.50 -11.98
CA ILE A 74 -18.33 -22.99 -13.18
C ILE A 74 -17.66 -24.14 -13.97
N ASP A 75 -17.07 -25.10 -13.27
CA ASP A 75 -16.45 -26.27 -13.89
C ASP A 75 -17.49 -27.13 -14.61
N GLN A 76 -18.63 -27.40 -13.96
CA GLN A 76 -19.75 -28.11 -14.56
C GLN A 76 -20.30 -27.39 -15.80
N GLU A 77 -20.46 -26.07 -15.76
CA GLU A 77 -20.90 -25.27 -16.91
C GLU A 77 -19.90 -25.35 -18.08
N ARG A 78 -18.59 -25.27 -17.80
CA ARG A 78 -17.54 -25.41 -18.83
C ARG A 78 -17.55 -26.78 -19.48
N HIS A 79 -17.79 -27.83 -18.71
CA HIS A 79 -17.88 -29.20 -19.22
C HIS A 79 -19.18 -29.47 -19.99
N THR A 80 -20.24 -28.72 -19.69
CA THR A 80 -21.52 -28.79 -20.42
C THR A 80 -21.48 -27.95 -21.71
N TYR A 81 -20.61 -26.95 -21.78
CA TYR A 81 -20.45 -26.09 -22.94
C TYR A 81 -19.80 -26.85 -24.12
N GLN A 82 -20.63 -27.25 -25.08
CA GLN A 82 -20.22 -27.95 -26.30
C GLN A 82 -19.53 -27.05 -27.36
N GLY A 83 -19.11 -25.84 -26.97
CA GLY A 83 -18.63 -24.81 -27.89
C GLY A 83 -19.77 -24.01 -28.53
N ARG A 84 -19.42 -22.97 -29.29
CA ARG A 84 -20.34 -22.30 -30.22
C ARG A 84 -20.24 -22.99 -31.57
N ILE A 85 -21.36 -23.18 -32.26
CA ILE A 85 -21.35 -23.48 -33.69
C ILE A 85 -20.66 -22.29 -34.36
N ILE A 86 -19.48 -22.54 -34.93
CA ILE A 86 -18.80 -21.56 -35.77
C ILE A 86 -19.41 -21.75 -37.14
N ASP A 87 -20.20 -20.78 -37.61
CA ASP A 87 -20.66 -20.77 -39.00
C ASP A 87 -19.40 -20.80 -39.88
N SER A 88 -19.21 -21.92 -40.59
CA SER A 88 -18.09 -22.04 -41.50
C SER A 88 -18.27 -21.05 -42.64
N ILE A 89 -17.30 -20.17 -42.82
CA ILE A 89 -17.20 -19.20 -43.92
C ILE A 89 -17.06 -19.89 -45.29
N ASP A 90 -16.89 -21.22 -45.32
CA ASP A 90 -16.77 -22.02 -46.54
C ASP A 90 -18.10 -22.23 -47.30
N ASN A 91 -19.24 -21.77 -46.77
CA ASN A 91 -20.56 -21.93 -47.42
C ASN A 91 -21.06 -20.69 -48.18
N GLN A 92 -20.19 -19.70 -48.45
CA GLN A 92 -20.52 -18.58 -49.34
C GLN A 92 -19.65 -18.60 -50.60
N ASP A 93 -19.69 -19.70 -51.33
CA ASP A 93 -19.55 -19.63 -52.78
C ASP A 93 -20.29 -20.78 -53.46
N ASN A 94 -20.81 -20.50 -54.64
CA ASN A 94 -21.53 -21.37 -55.58
C ASN A 94 -23.07 -21.29 -55.54
N GLY A 95 -23.62 -20.38 -56.35
CA GLY A 95 -25.00 -20.41 -56.85
C GLY A 95 -25.45 -19.12 -57.50
#